data_AF-A0A061R0M8-F1
#
_entry.id   AF-A0A061R0M8-F1
#
_cell.length_a   1.000
_cell.length_b   1.000
_cell.length_c   1.000
_cell.angle_alpha   90.00
_cell.angle_beta   90.00
_cell.angle_gamma   90.00
#
_symmetry.space_group_name_H-M   'P 1'
#
loop_
_entity.id
_entity.type
_entity.pdbx_description
1 polymer ?
#
loop_
_entity_poly.entity_id
_entity_poly.type
_entity_poly.pdbx_seq_one_letter_code
_entity_poly.pdbx_strand_id
1 'polypeptide(L)'
;RWEGLPAWARQTLEAHGPDPRAELYTLEQLERGETGDAYWNAAQWQMVATGHMHNYMRMYWCKRLLVWTRNARTAMEWAIYLNNKYELDGRDENGYMGVAWCFGQHDRQFPERSIFGTVRPMTSSGLKTKFDMSAYVRYVRECCQAAAPNVKRLLPRAALNATPTLQHYFAPKTK
;
A
#
# COMPACT_ATOMS: atom_id res chain seq x y z
N ARG A 1 16.80 4.83 5.86
CA ARG A 1 16.64 4.06 7.13
C ARG A 1 15.91 4.93 8.14
N TRP A 2 15.38 4.36 9.23
CA TRP A 2 14.55 5.06 10.22
C TRP A 2 15.20 6.34 10.75
N GLU A 3 16.50 6.29 11.03
CA GLU A 3 17.31 7.39 11.58
C GLU A 3 17.38 8.60 10.66
N GLY A 4 17.12 8.43 9.36
CA GLY A 4 17.09 9.50 8.37
C GLY A 4 15.78 10.30 8.33
N LEU A 5 14.77 9.89 9.09
CA LEU A 5 13.51 10.64 9.19
C LEU A 5 13.67 11.89 10.07
N PRO A 6 12.88 12.96 9.82
CA PRO A 6 12.92 14.17 10.62
C PRO A 6 12.55 13.85 12.08
N ALA A 7 13.16 14.58 13.03
CA ALA A 7 12.94 14.33 14.45
C ALA A 7 11.45 14.36 14.85
N TRP A 8 10.68 15.31 14.30
CA TRP A 8 9.24 15.44 14.58
C TRP A 8 8.45 14.18 14.17
N ALA A 9 8.82 13.58 13.04
CA ALA A 9 8.13 12.42 12.49
C ALA A 9 8.43 11.16 13.30
N ARG A 10 9.70 10.97 13.71
CA ARG A 10 10.07 9.86 14.60
C ARG A 10 9.37 9.98 15.95
N GLN A 11 9.40 11.17 16.55
CA GLN A 11 8.79 11.43 17.86
C GLN A 11 7.29 11.16 17.85
N THR A 12 6.55 11.67 16.86
CA THR A 12 5.10 11.47 16.80
C THR A 12 4.75 9.99 16.56
N LEU A 13 5.47 9.29 15.68
CA LEU A 13 5.23 7.88 15.41
C LEU A 13 5.59 6.96 16.59
N GLU A 14 6.65 7.29 17.34
CA GLU A 14 7.05 6.56 18.55
C GLU A 14 6.07 6.80 19.70
N ALA A 15 5.59 8.05 19.87
CA ALA A 15 4.58 8.39 20.87
C ALA A 15 3.26 7.62 20.66
N HIS A 16 2.89 7.36 19.40
CA HIS A 16 1.72 6.56 19.03
C HIS A 16 2.03 5.07 18.81
N GLY A 17 3.22 4.61 19.19
CA GLY A 17 3.55 3.18 19.20
C GLY A 17 2.55 2.32 19.99
N PRO A 18 2.18 2.73 21.23
CA PRO A 18 1.24 1.99 22.08
C PRO A 18 -0.23 1.99 21.63
N ASP A 19 -0.58 2.79 20.62
CA ASP A 19 -1.96 2.91 20.17
C ASP A 19 -2.52 1.56 19.71
N PRO A 20 -3.78 1.24 20.08
CA PRO A 20 -4.40 -0.02 19.68
C PRO A 20 -4.60 -0.06 18.17
N ARG A 21 -4.25 -1.20 17.58
CA ARG A 21 -4.46 -1.51 16.16
C ARG A 21 -5.55 -2.56 16.04
N ALA A 22 -6.57 -2.27 15.25
CA ALA A 22 -7.70 -3.18 15.05
C ALA A 22 -7.27 -4.51 14.44
N GLU A 23 -6.26 -4.48 13.56
CA GLU A 23 -5.75 -5.64 12.85
C GLU A 23 -4.23 -5.56 12.76
N LEU A 24 -3.57 -6.71 12.89
CA LEU A 24 -2.14 -6.88 12.61
C LEU A 24 -2.00 -8.02 11.60
N TYR A 25 -1.20 -7.81 10.57
CA TYR A 25 -0.88 -8.83 9.58
C TYR A 25 0.57 -9.26 9.71
N THR A 26 0.86 -10.52 9.39
CA THR A 26 2.24 -10.97 9.21
C THR A 26 2.80 -10.43 7.90
N LEU A 27 4.13 -10.46 7.76
CA LEU A 27 4.78 -10.05 6.52
C LEU A 27 4.31 -10.93 5.34
N GLU A 28 4.08 -12.21 5.56
CA GLU A 28 3.62 -13.15 4.53
C GLU A 28 2.20 -12.83 4.06
N GLN A 29 1.29 -12.46 4.97
CA GLN A 29 -0.07 -12.04 4.63
C GLN A 29 -0.06 -10.75 3.81
N LEU A 30 0.78 -9.78 4.22
CA LEU A 30 0.97 -8.53 3.49
C LEU A 30 1.59 -8.79 2.11
N GLU A 31 2.64 -9.60 2.03
CA GLU A 31 3.31 -9.94 0.78
C GLU A 31 2.36 -10.60 -0.23
N ARG A 32 1.46 -11.47 0.25
CA ARG A 32 0.44 -12.12 -0.56
C ARG A 32 -0.78 -11.23 -0.86
N GLY A 33 -0.89 -10.05 -0.26
CA GLY A 33 -2.07 -9.19 -0.42
C GLY A 33 -3.33 -9.82 0.17
N GLU A 34 -3.24 -10.35 1.39
CA GLU A 34 -4.32 -11.05 2.10
C GLU A 34 -4.81 -10.23 3.30
N THR A 35 -5.16 -8.96 3.05
CA THR A 35 -5.75 -8.06 4.07
C THR A 35 -7.26 -7.92 3.88
N GLY A 36 -7.94 -7.27 4.84
CA GLY A 36 -9.35 -6.87 4.72
C GLY A 36 -9.60 -5.74 3.71
N ASP A 37 -8.54 -5.14 3.15
CA ASP A 37 -8.63 -4.03 2.20
C ASP A 37 -8.34 -4.49 0.76
N ALA A 38 -9.41 -4.63 -0.01
CA ALA A 38 -9.31 -5.06 -1.41
C ALA A 38 -8.44 -4.13 -2.29
N TYR A 39 -8.34 -2.84 -1.98
CA TYR A 39 -7.55 -1.90 -2.76
C TYR A 39 -6.06 -1.99 -2.44
N TRP A 40 -5.75 -2.22 -1.16
CA TRP A 40 -4.37 -2.50 -0.77
C TRP A 40 -3.90 -3.83 -1.36
N ASN A 41 -4.74 -4.87 -1.28
CA ASN A 41 -4.46 -6.18 -1.88
C ASN A 41 -4.20 -6.04 -3.38
N ALA A 42 -5.05 -5.30 -4.11
CA ALA A 42 -4.84 -5.03 -5.53
C ALA A 42 -3.53 -4.28 -5.80
N ALA A 43 -3.17 -3.28 -4.99
CA ALA A 43 -1.89 -2.59 -5.14
C ALA A 43 -0.69 -3.53 -4.97
N GLN A 44 -0.72 -4.37 -3.93
CA GLN A 44 0.30 -5.39 -3.70
C GLN A 44 0.38 -6.37 -4.88
N TRP A 45 -0.75 -6.86 -5.37
CA TRP A 45 -0.78 -7.77 -6.51
C TRP A 45 -0.29 -7.14 -7.80
N GLN A 46 -0.57 -5.85 -8.02
CA GLN A 46 -0.03 -5.10 -9.16
C GLN A 46 1.50 -5.15 -9.12
N MET A 47 2.09 -4.76 -7.99
CA MET A 47 3.54 -4.76 -7.79
C MET A 47 4.14 -6.15 -8.06
N VAL A 48 3.54 -7.22 -7.54
CA VAL A 48 4.02 -8.59 -7.76
C VAL A 48 3.87 -9.03 -9.22
N ALA A 49 2.75 -8.71 -9.87
CA ALA A 49 2.42 -9.19 -11.21
C ALA A 49 3.22 -8.47 -12.32
N THR A 50 3.44 -7.17 -12.16
CA THR A 50 4.04 -6.32 -13.21
C THR A 50 5.43 -5.81 -12.84
N GLY A 51 5.82 -5.89 -11.56
CA GLY A 51 7.01 -5.23 -11.04
C GLY A 51 6.89 -3.70 -11.03
N HIS A 52 5.65 -3.18 -11.10
CA HIS A 52 5.36 -1.75 -11.05
C HIS A 52 4.01 -1.45 -10.38
N MET A 53 4.01 -0.79 -9.22
CA MET A 53 2.78 -0.25 -8.61
C MET A 53 2.54 1.21 -9.04
N HIS A 54 1.27 1.56 -9.31
CA HIS A 54 0.90 2.95 -9.63
C HIS A 54 1.29 3.93 -8.50
N ASN A 55 1.91 5.07 -8.84
CA ASN A 55 2.51 6.01 -7.88
C ASN A 55 1.57 6.45 -6.75
N TYR A 56 0.30 6.76 -7.06
CA TYR A 56 -0.67 7.11 -6.01
C TYR A 56 -0.95 5.94 -5.06
N MET A 57 -0.96 4.72 -5.60
CA MET A 57 -1.16 3.51 -4.81
C MET A 57 0.06 3.17 -3.98
N ARG A 58 1.30 3.50 -4.40
CA ARG A 58 2.50 3.34 -3.54
C ARG A 58 2.37 4.13 -2.25
N MET A 59 1.90 5.38 -2.32
CA MET A 59 1.66 6.21 -1.13
C MET A 59 0.60 5.60 -0.21
N TYR A 60 -0.52 5.18 -0.80
CA TYR A 60 -1.60 4.51 -0.06
C TYR A 60 -1.10 3.24 0.62
N TRP A 61 -0.48 2.36 -0.18
CA TRP A 61 0.04 1.06 0.20
C TRP A 61 1.01 1.19 1.38
N CYS A 62 1.97 2.10 1.29
CA CYS A 62 2.98 2.27 2.32
C CYS A 62 2.37 2.83 3.61
N LYS A 63 1.46 3.81 3.53
CA LYS A 63 0.81 4.38 4.71
C LYS A 63 -0.09 3.40 5.45
N ARG A 64 -0.70 2.43 4.75
CA ARG A 64 -1.50 1.38 5.41
C ARG A 64 -0.65 0.44 6.27
N LEU A 65 0.64 0.27 5.95
CA LEU A 65 1.56 -0.55 6.78
C LEU A 65 1.70 0.01 8.21
N LEU A 66 1.58 1.33 8.41
CA LEU A 66 1.57 1.92 9.76
C LEU A 66 0.44 1.39 10.64
N VAL A 67 -0.70 1.08 10.02
CA VAL A 67 -1.93 0.61 10.70
C VAL A 67 -1.87 -0.87 11.04
N TRP A 68 -1.23 -1.66 10.18
CA TRP A 68 -1.30 -3.12 10.25
C TRP A 68 -0.04 -3.83 10.72
N THR A 69 0.96 -3.05 11.15
CA THR A 69 2.19 -3.58 11.73
C THR A 69 2.31 -3.13 13.18
N ARG A 70 3.12 -3.86 13.96
CA ARG A 70 3.24 -3.63 15.40
C ARG A 70 3.72 -2.22 15.76
N ASN A 71 4.56 -1.61 14.92
CA ASN A 71 5.08 -0.27 15.12
C ASN A 71 5.60 0.31 13.80
N ALA A 72 5.87 1.63 13.80
CA ALA A 72 6.31 2.34 12.60
C ALA A 72 7.68 1.92 12.06
N ARG A 73 8.60 1.44 12.90
CA ARG A 73 9.90 0.91 12.45
C ARG A 73 9.72 -0.34 11.61
N THR A 74 8.96 -1.31 12.13
CA THR A 74 8.59 -2.53 11.41
C THR A 74 7.83 -2.21 10.12
N ALA A 75 6.90 -1.23 10.13
CA ALA A 75 6.21 -0.78 8.92
C ALA A 75 7.20 -0.30 7.84
N MET A 76 8.19 0.52 8.23
CA MET A 76 9.17 1.08 7.29
C MET A 76 10.11 0.01 6.75
N GLU A 77 10.58 -0.90 7.61
CA GLU A 77 11.41 -2.03 7.22
C GLU A 77 10.71 -2.93 6.21
N TRP A 78 9.45 -3.29 6.47
CA TRP A 78 8.66 -4.12 5.57
C TRP A 78 8.31 -3.39 4.27
N ALA A 79 8.03 -2.09 4.33
CA ALA A 79 7.82 -1.27 3.13
C ALA A 79 9.04 -1.30 2.20
N ILE A 80 10.25 -1.08 2.75
CA ILE A 80 11.51 -1.14 2.01
C ILE A 80 11.74 -2.53 1.45
N TYR A 81 11.56 -3.57 2.28
CA TYR A 81 11.77 -4.96 1.87
C TYR A 81 10.88 -5.34 0.68
N LEU A 82 9.57 -5.08 0.77
CA LEU A 82 8.62 -5.44 -0.29
C LEU A 82 8.85 -4.60 -1.57
N ASN A 83 9.10 -3.30 -1.44
CA ASN A 83 9.45 -2.43 -2.57
C ASN A 83 10.71 -2.96 -3.28
N ASN A 84 11.77 -3.23 -2.53
CA ASN A 84 13.03 -3.73 -3.07
C ASN A 84 12.93 -5.14 -3.64
N LYS A 85 11.97 -5.94 -3.20
CA LYS A 85 11.80 -7.31 -3.68
C LYS A 85 11.08 -7.36 -5.03
N TYR A 86 10.06 -6.51 -5.21
CA TYR A 86 9.13 -6.64 -6.33
C TYR A 86 9.19 -5.51 -7.35
N GLU A 87 9.44 -4.26 -6.94
CA GLU A 87 9.50 -3.16 -7.90
C GLU A 87 10.76 -3.29 -8.78
N LEU A 88 10.58 -3.19 -10.10
CA LEU A 88 11.68 -3.18 -11.07
C LEU A 88 12.53 -1.92 -10.92
N ASP A 89 11.86 -0.82 -10.56
CA ASP A 89 12.51 0.45 -10.22
C ASP A 89 12.90 0.54 -8.74
N GLY A 90 12.77 -0.55 -7.96
CA GLY A 90 13.17 -0.57 -6.56
C GLY A 90 14.68 -0.63 -6.33
N ARG A 91 15.10 -0.62 -5.06
CA ARG A 91 16.51 -0.53 -4.61
C ARG A 91 17.23 0.72 -5.14
N ASP A 92 16.48 1.77 -5.40
CA ASP A 92 16.93 3.06 -5.88
C ASP A 92 16.67 4.15 -4.82
N GLU A 93 17.29 5.31 -4.99
CA GLU A 93 17.14 6.44 -4.08
C GLU A 93 15.69 6.92 -3.99
N ASN A 94 14.95 6.91 -5.11
CA ASN A 94 13.55 7.36 -5.11
C ASN A 94 12.64 6.37 -4.38
N GLY A 95 12.90 5.07 -4.44
CA GLY A 95 12.20 4.06 -3.65
C GLY A 95 12.39 4.30 -2.16
N TYR A 96 13.61 4.52 -1.70
CA TYR A 96 13.87 4.86 -0.29
C TYR A 96 13.22 6.18 0.13
N MET A 97 13.26 7.20 -0.74
CA MET A 97 12.63 8.51 -0.46
C MET A 97 11.10 8.47 -0.51
N GLY A 98 10.52 7.69 -1.42
CA GLY A 98 9.08 7.47 -1.50
C GLY A 98 8.54 6.76 -0.26
N VAL A 99 9.26 5.74 0.22
CA VAL A 99 8.94 5.13 1.51
C VAL A 99 9.11 6.16 2.62
N ALA A 100 10.26 6.83 2.74
CA ALA A 100 10.50 7.81 3.80
C ALA A 100 9.44 8.92 3.85
N TRP A 101 8.95 9.38 2.69
CA TRP A 101 7.87 10.36 2.59
C TRP A 101 6.58 9.89 3.25
N CYS A 102 6.26 8.60 3.12
CA CYS A 102 5.10 8.03 3.78
C CYS A 102 5.16 8.11 5.31
N PHE A 103 6.37 8.23 5.87
CA PHE A 103 6.66 8.40 7.29
C PHE A 103 7.02 9.85 7.67
N GLY A 104 6.84 10.84 6.78
CA GLY A 104 6.97 12.27 7.09
C GLY A 104 8.20 12.97 6.51
N GLN A 105 9.10 12.28 5.80
CA GLN A 105 10.20 12.93 5.09
C GLN A 105 9.66 13.86 3.98
N HIS A 106 10.14 15.10 3.89
CA HIS A 106 9.68 16.09 2.90
C HIS A 106 8.15 16.36 2.90
N ASP A 107 7.44 16.04 3.98
CA ASP A 107 6.05 16.44 4.21
C ASP A 107 5.97 17.34 5.44
N ARG A 108 4.78 17.91 5.68
CA ARG A 108 4.47 18.70 6.87
C ARG A 108 3.66 17.90 7.89
N GLN A 109 3.51 18.47 9.08
CA GLN A 109 2.61 17.92 10.10
C GLN A 109 1.13 18.10 9.69
N PHE A 110 0.34 17.09 10.04
CA PHE A 110 -1.12 17.01 9.88
C PHE A 110 -1.79 16.96 11.26
N PRO A 111 -3.11 17.24 11.34
CA PRO A 111 -3.86 17.04 12.58
C PRO A 111 -3.63 15.65 13.16
N GLU A 112 -3.33 15.61 14.45
CA GLU A 112 -2.95 14.40 15.16
C GLU A 112 -4.05 13.33 15.12
N ARG A 113 -3.65 12.08 14.91
CA ARG A 113 -4.55 10.92 14.87
C ARG A 113 -3.87 9.71 15.49
N SER A 114 -4.69 8.82 16.03
CA SER A 114 -4.19 7.54 16.53
C SER A 114 -3.40 6.80 15.44
N ILE A 115 -2.33 6.12 15.87
CA ILE A 115 -1.34 5.38 15.07
C ILE A 115 -0.42 6.28 14.23
N PHE A 116 -0.98 7.27 13.54
CA PHE A 116 -0.23 8.14 12.62
C PHE A 116 0.47 9.30 13.33
N GLY A 117 0.00 9.68 14.52
CA GLY A 117 0.33 10.96 15.12
C GLY A 117 0.05 12.09 14.14
N THR A 118 1.06 12.92 13.89
CA THR A 118 0.97 14.05 12.96
C THR A 118 1.45 13.73 11.53
N VAL A 119 1.73 12.48 11.20
CA VAL A 119 2.03 12.06 9.82
C VAL A 119 0.75 12.01 8.99
N ARG A 120 0.81 12.45 7.73
CA ARG A 120 -0.36 12.44 6.82
C ARG A 120 -0.99 11.04 6.73
N PRO A 121 -2.27 10.87 7.07
CA PRO A 121 -2.99 9.61 6.88
C PRO A 121 -3.51 9.46 5.45
N MET A 122 -3.75 8.22 5.02
CA MET A 122 -4.51 7.89 3.81
C MET A 122 -5.47 6.73 4.09
N THR A 123 -6.68 6.80 3.53
CA THR A 123 -7.77 5.84 3.79
C THR A 123 -8.40 5.35 2.50
N SER A 124 -8.97 4.14 2.52
CA SER A 124 -9.71 3.56 1.39
C SER A 124 -10.90 4.43 0.99
N SER A 125 -11.58 5.07 1.93
CA SER A 125 -12.63 6.05 1.65
C SER A 125 -12.12 7.25 0.84
N GLY A 126 -10.92 7.74 1.16
CA GLY A 126 -10.28 8.82 0.40
C GLY A 126 -9.82 8.42 -1.00
N LEU A 127 -9.59 7.13 -1.27
CA LEU A 127 -9.35 6.62 -2.63
C LEU A 127 -10.65 6.62 -3.45
N LYS A 128 -11.74 6.07 -2.88
CA LYS A 128 -13.05 5.96 -3.54
C LYS A 128 -13.62 7.31 -4.00
N THR A 129 -13.32 8.38 -3.27
CA THR A 129 -13.76 9.74 -3.65
C THR A 129 -12.96 10.32 -4.80
N LYS A 130 -11.73 9.85 -5.03
CA LYS A 130 -10.81 10.39 -6.03
C LYS A 130 -10.78 9.59 -7.33
N PHE A 131 -11.00 8.28 -7.25
CA PHE A 131 -10.76 7.37 -8.38
C PHE A 131 -11.84 6.28 -8.49
N ASP A 132 -11.98 5.72 -9.70
CA ASP A 132 -12.71 4.47 -9.90
C ASP A 132 -11.85 3.28 -9.46
N MET A 133 -11.93 2.98 -8.16
CA MET A 133 -11.19 1.86 -7.59
C MET A 133 -11.68 0.49 -8.06
N SER A 134 -12.93 0.40 -8.53
CA SER A 134 -13.44 -0.85 -9.12
C SER A 134 -12.76 -1.12 -10.46
N ALA A 135 -12.56 -0.08 -11.29
CA ALA A 135 -11.77 -0.19 -12.51
C ALA A 135 -10.32 -0.56 -12.22
N TYR A 136 -9.69 0.06 -11.22
CA TYR A 136 -8.32 -0.28 -10.82
C TYR A 136 -8.19 -1.77 -10.42
N VAL A 137 -9.09 -2.29 -9.58
CA VAL A 137 -9.06 -3.71 -9.17
C VAL A 137 -9.23 -4.65 -10.36
N ARG A 138 -10.11 -4.33 -11.33
CA ARG A 138 -10.28 -5.12 -12.56
C ARG A 138 -8.98 -5.15 -13.38
N TYR A 139 -8.41 -3.97 -13.64
CA TYR A 139 -7.15 -3.83 -14.37
C TYR A 139 -6.02 -4.65 -13.73
N VAL A 140 -5.87 -4.57 -12.40
CA VAL A 140 -4.85 -5.34 -11.69
C VAL A 140 -5.04 -6.85 -11.86
N ARG A 141 -6.29 -7.34 -11.83
CA ARG A 141 -6.59 -8.77 -12.06
C ARG A 141 -6.20 -9.21 -13.46
N GLU A 142 -6.47 -8.38 -14.47
CA GLU A 142 -6.03 -8.64 -15.85
C GLU A 142 -4.50 -8.74 -15.93
N CYS A 143 -3.76 -7.84 -15.25
CA CYS A 143 -2.31 -7.94 -15.14
C CYS A 143 -1.86 -9.25 -14.46
N CYS A 144 -2.50 -9.65 -13.36
CA CYS A 144 -2.20 -10.91 -12.65
C CYS A 144 -2.42 -12.13 -13.55
N GLN A 145 -3.48 -12.12 -14.36
CA GLN A 145 -3.79 -13.17 -15.31
C GLN A 145 -2.86 -13.17 -16.53
N ALA A 146 -2.33 -12.02 -16.93
CA ALA A 146 -1.34 -11.91 -18.01
C ALA A 146 0.09 -12.24 -17.58
N ALA A 147 0.38 -12.26 -16.26
CA ALA A 147 1.73 -12.46 -15.73
C ALA A 147 2.35 -13.81 -16.15
N ALA A 148 3.69 -13.85 -16.20
CA ALA A 148 4.45 -15.05 -16.54
C ALA A 148 4.16 -16.20 -15.54
N PRO A 149 4.23 -17.48 -15.97
CA PRO A 149 3.87 -18.61 -15.11
C PRO A 149 4.62 -18.67 -13.77
N ASN A 150 5.89 -18.26 -13.74
CA ASN A 150 6.68 -18.19 -12.51
C ASN A 150 6.19 -17.10 -11.55
N VAL A 151 5.72 -15.96 -12.06
CA VAL A 151 5.17 -14.86 -11.26
C VAL A 151 3.78 -15.23 -10.71
N LYS A 152 2.94 -15.88 -11.51
CA LYS A 152 1.62 -16.36 -11.08
C LYS A 152 1.67 -17.26 -9.85
N ARG A 153 2.75 -18.03 -9.66
CA ARG A 153 2.96 -18.89 -8.47
C ARG A 153 3.13 -18.08 -7.17
N LEU A 154 3.51 -16.81 -7.27
CA LEU A 154 3.67 -15.91 -6.12
C LEU A 154 2.35 -15.23 -5.74
N LEU A 155 1.37 -15.20 -6.63
CA LEU A 155 0.08 -14.54 -6.44
C LEU A 155 -0.93 -15.48 -5.76
N PRO A 156 -1.80 -14.97 -4.86
CA PRO A 156 -2.86 -15.79 -4.29
C PRO A 156 -3.94 -16.10 -5.34
N ARG A 157 -4.73 -17.16 -5.11
CA ARG A 157 -5.85 -17.52 -5.99
C ARG A 157 -6.83 -16.35 -6.19
N ALA A 158 -7.06 -15.54 -5.16
CA ALA A 158 -7.94 -14.38 -5.21
C ALA A 158 -7.51 -13.32 -6.25
N ALA A 159 -6.22 -13.23 -6.58
CA ALA A 159 -5.68 -12.33 -7.59
C ALA A 159 -5.87 -12.88 -9.03
N LEU A 160 -5.92 -14.21 -9.17
CA LEU A 160 -6.00 -14.91 -10.47
C LEU A 160 -7.45 -15.23 -10.89
N ASN A 161 -8.37 -15.32 -9.93
CA ASN A 161 -9.78 -15.61 -10.20
C ASN A 161 -10.41 -14.53 -11.08
N ALA A 162 -11.07 -14.94 -12.15
CA ALA A 162 -11.89 -14.04 -12.96
C ALA A 162 -13.03 -13.48 -12.10
N THR A 163 -13.28 -12.18 -12.22
CA THR A 163 -14.57 -11.63 -11.80
C THR A 163 -15.63 -12.20 -12.75
N PRO A 164 -16.80 -12.67 -12.28
CA PRO A 164 -17.92 -12.89 -13.19
C PRO A 164 -18.14 -11.58 -13.94
N THR A 165 -18.15 -11.64 -15.27
CA THR A 165 -18.48 -10.51 -16.13
C THR A 165 -19.87 -10.01 -15.76
N LEU A 166 -19.95 -9.00 -14.90
CA LEU A 166 -21.12 -8.15 -14.87
C LEU A 166 -21.01 -7.24 -16.09
N GLN A 167 -21.66 -7.67 -17.17
CA GLN A 167 -22.30 -6.73 -18.07
C GLN A 167 -23.10 -5.75 -17.19
N HIS A 168 -22.62 -4.52 -17.02
CA HIS A 168 -23.47 -3.33 -16.88
C HIS A 168 -22.65 -2.04 -16.93
N TYR A 169 -22.88 -1.34 -18.05
CA TYR A 169 -22.96 0.10 -18.23
C TYR A 169 -21.78 0.98 -17.78
N PHE A 170 -21.04 1.42 -18.81
CA PHE A 170 -20.59 2.81 -18.89
C PHE A 170 -21.79 3.76 -18.75
N ALA A 171 -21.97 4.32 -17.57
CA ALA A 171 -22.63 5.61 -17.43
C ALA A 171 -21.66 6.55 -16.70
N PRO A 172 -21.25 7.68 -17.30
CA PRO A 172 -20.45 8.65 -16.59
C PRO A 172 -21.22 9.14 -15.38
N LYS A 173 -20.54 9.29 -14.24
CA LYS A 173 -21.06 10.10 -13.13
C LYS A 173 -21.14 11.54 -13.63
N THR A 174 -22.29 11.96 -14.11
CA THR A 174 -22.60 13.39 -14.26
C THR A 174 -22.59 14.02 -12.86
N LYS A 175 -22.04 15.23 -12.79
CA LYS A 175 -21.97 16.07 -11.58
C LYS A 175 -23.35 16.33 -11.00
#